data_AF-A0A6G6Z9Q6-F1
#
_entry.id   AF-A0A6G6Z9Q6-F1
#
_cell.length_a   1.000
_cell.length_b   1.000
_cell.length_c   1.000
_cell.angle_alpha   90.00
_cell.angle_beta   90.00
_cell.angle_gamma   90.00
#
_symmetry.space_group_name_H-M   'P 1'
#
loop_
_entity.id
_entity.type
_entity.pdbx_description
1 polymer ?
#
loop_
_entity_poly.entity_id
_entity_poly.type
_entity_poly.pdbx_seq_one_letter_code
_entity_poly.pdbx_strand_id
1 'polypeptide(L)'
;MGWKIAVAVGLALSQAAVAAPPDSPNPALAPWFESLKQPGTGASCCSIADCRTVEFRQDRDGYEVLIDDRWKMSAPFWLRVPPNRIIDRTDNPTNRAVVCFTPEAGILCFVRPAES
;
A
#
# COMPACT_ATOMS: atom_id res chain seq x y z
N MET A 1 18.95 -55.22 -12.81
CA MET A 1 17.95 -54.78 -11.81
C MET A 1 18.31 -53.35 -11.39
N GLY A 2 17.82 -52.35 -12.12
CA GLY A 2 18.19 -50.93 -11.93
C GLY A 2 17.26 -50.24 -10.93
N TRP A 3 17.83 -49.61 -9.91
CA TRP A 3 17.10 -48.81 -8.92
C TRP A 3 17.15 -47.33 -9.30
N LYS A 4 16.00 -46.68 -9.11
CA LYS A 4 15.55 -45.40 -9.65
C LYS A 4 16.21 -44.17 -9.00
N ILE A 5 16.42 -43.15 -9.82
CA ILE A 5 16.74 -41.77 -9.43
C ILE A 5 15.54 -41.16 -8.70
N ALA A 6 15.76 -40.61 -7.50
CA ALA A 6 14.76 -39.80 -6.81
C ALA A 6 15.16 -38.32 -6.91
N VAL A 7 14.53 -37.60 -7.83
CA VAL A 7 14.61 -36.14 -7.91
C VAL A 7 13.63 -35.57 -6.88
N ALA A 8 14.14 -34.96 -5.82
CA ALA A 8 13.33 -34.22 -4.86
C ALA A 8 12.91 -32.90 -5.50
N VAL A 9 11.66 -32.83 -5.97
CA VAL A 9 11.04 -31.59 -6.46
C VAL A 9 10.62 -30.76 -5.24
N GLY A 10 11.39 -29.73 -4.91
CA GLY A 10 11.03 -28.74 -3.90
C GLY A 10 9.84 -27.91 -4.38
N LEU A 11 8.68 -28.12 -3.76
CA LEU A 11 7.48 -27.30 -3.93
C LEU A 11 7.73 -25.93 -3.27
N ALA A 12 8.06 -24.93 -4.08
CA ALA A 12 8.03 -23.53 -3.65
C ALA A 12 6.57 -23.09 -3.47
N LEU A 13 6.14 -22.90 -2.22
CA LEU A 13 4.84 -22.34 -1.88
C LEU A 13 4.86 -20.83 -2.16
N SER A 14 4.39 -20.43 -3.35
CA SER A 14 4.12 -19.03 -3.67
C SER A 14 2.92 -18.55 -2.86
N GLN A 15 3.16 -17.83 -1.76
CA GLN A 15 2.12 -17.21 -0.96
C GLN A 15 1.51 -16.05 -1.77
N ALA A 16 0.32 -16.25 -2.32
CA ALA A 16 -0.44 -15.16 -2.92
C ALA A 16 -0.92 -14.24 -1.79
N ALA A 17 -0.32 -13.05 -1.69
CA ALA A 17 -0.82 -12.00 -0.82
C ALA A 17 -2.21 -11.57 -1.30
N VAL A 18 -3.26 -12.05 -0.64
CA VAL A 18 -4.65 -11.65 -0.90
C VAL A 18 -4.92 -10.32 -0.22
N ALA A 19 -4.46 -9.25 -0.87
CA ALA A 19 -4.91 -7.90 -0.59
C ALA A 19 -6.41 -7.80 -0.94
N ALA A 20 -7.25 -7.42 0.03
CA ALA A 20 -8.65 -7.17 -0.25
C ALA A 20 -8.76 -5.99 -1.24
N PRO A 21 -9.58 -6.06 -2.29
CA PRO A 21 -9.77 -4.94 -3.20
C PRO A 21 -10.21 -3.69 -2.40
N PRO A 22 -9.75 -2.47 -2.75
CA PRO A 22 -10.30 -1.25 -2.18
C PRO A 22 -11.80 -1.14 -2.50
N ASP A 23 -12.54 -0.33 -1.76
CA ASP A 23 -13.93 -0.04 -2.09
C ASP A 23 -14.01 0.64 -3.46
N SER A 24 -14.57 -0.07 -4.45
CA SER A 24 -14.80 0.40 -5.83
C SER A 24 -13.56 1.05 -6.49
N PRO A 25 -12.50 0.28 -6.81
CA PRO A 25 -11.36 0.83 -7.52
C PRO A 25 -11.84 1.31 -8.89
N ASN A 26 -11.75 2.60 -9.17
CA ASN A 26 -11.86 3.08 -10.53
C ASN A 26 -10.65 2.52 -11.30
N PRO A 27 -10.83 1.56 -12.23
CA PRO A 27 -9.72 0.91 -12.91
C PRO A 27 -8.89 1.90 -13.73
N ALA A 28 -9.45 3.05 -14.12
CA ALA A 28 -8.72 4.11 -14.80
C ALA A 28 -7.60 4.73 -13.94
N LEU A 29 -7.63 4.55 -12.62
CA LEU A 29 -6.59 5.04 -11.72
C LEU A 29 -5.43 4.05 -11.56
N ALA A 30 -5.56 2.80 -12.01
CA ALA A 30 -4.53 1.78 -11.83
C ALA A 30 -3.14 2.21 -12.32
N PRO A 31 -2.97 2.83 -13.50
CA PRO A 31 -1.66 3.31 -13.96
C PRO A 31 -1.03 4.35 -13.01
N TRP A 32 -1.86 5.20 -12.40
CA TRP A 32 -1.37 6.19 -11.44
C TRP A 32 -0.88 5.50 -10.16
N PHE A 33 -1.63 4.56 -9.60
CA PHE A 33 -1.20 3.80 -8.41
C PHE A 33 0.08 2.99 -8.67
N GLU A 34 0.18 2.32 -9.83
CA GLU A 34 1.35 1.51 -10.21
C GLU A 34 2.63 2.36 -10.41
N SER A 35 2.45 3.64 -10.75
CA SER A 35 3.56 4.60 -10.89
C SER A 35 4.14 5.06 -9.54
N LEU A 36 3.45 4.84 -8.42
CA LEU A 36 3.91 5.30 -7.10
C LEU A 36 5.13 4.52 -6.62
N LYS A 37 6.22 5.24 -6.33
CA LYS A 37 7.47 4.69 -5.82
C LYS A 37 7.87 5.33 -4.49
N GLN A 38 8.46 4.53 -3.62
CA GLN A 38 9.00 4.98 -2.34
C GLN A 38 10.16 5.96 -2.57
N PRO A 39 10.18 7.11 -1.87
CA PRO A 39 11.31 8.03 -1.89
C PRO A 39 12.61 7.33 -1.44
N GLY A 40 13.72 7.65 -2.10
CA GLY A 40 15.06 7.14 -1.76
C GLY A 40 15.36 5.72 -2.28
N THR A 41 14.45 4.77 -2.18
CA THR A 41 14.68 3.39 -2.65
C THR A 41 14.17 3.13 -4.07
N GLY A 42 13.17 3.89 -4.53
CA GLY A 42 12.49 3.63 -5.80
C GLY A 42 11.65 2.35 -5.80
N ALA A 43 11.50 1.69 -4.66
CA ALA A 43 10.67 0.49 -4.54
C ALA A 43 9.20 0.82 -4.84
N SER A 44 8.48 -0.13 -5.43
CA SER A 44 7.05 0.07 -5.68
C SER A 44 6.29 0.24 -4.36
N CYS A 45 5.37 1.20 -4.32
CA CYS A 45 4.55 1.43 -3.14
C CYS A 45 3.64 0.24 -2.83
N CYS A 46 2.94 -0.26 -3.86
CA CYS A 46 2.12 -1.47 -3.89
C CYS A 46 1.31 -1.48 -5.20
N SER A 47 0.39 -2.45 -5.36
CA SER A 47 -0.68 -2.38 -6.38
C SER A 47 -1.88 -1.57 -5.85
N ILE A 48 -2.86 -1.27 -6.70
CA ILE A 48 -4.12 -0.62 -6.31
C ILE A 48 -4.86 -1.35 -5.16
N ALA A 49 -4.62 -2.64 -4.96
CA ALA A 49 -5.27 -3.44 -3.91
C ALA A 49 -4.87 -3.02 -2.48
N ASP A 50 -3.64 -2.51 -2.32
CA ASP A 50 -3.09 -2.18 -1.01
C ASP A 50 -3.23 -0.69 -0.69
N CYS A 51 -3.84 0.11 -1.57
CA CYS A 51 -3.93 1.56 -1.43
C CYS A 51 -5.39 2.02 -1.33
N ARG A 52 -5.70 2.91 -0.39
CA ARG A 52 -7.04 3.45 -0.16
C ARG A 52 -6.99 4.94 0.10
N THR A 53 -8.08 5.64 -0.23
CA THR A 53 -8.28 7.00 0.27
C THR A 53 -8.66 6.97 1.75
N VAL A 54 -8.07 7.86 2.54
CA VAL A 54 -8.19 7.88 4.00
C VAL A 54 -8.53 9.26 4.52
N GLU A 55 -9.04 9.30 5.75
CA GLU A 55 -8.98 10.52 6.56
C GLU A 55 -7.55 10.75 7.02
N PHE A 56 -7.14 12.02 7.03
CA PHE A 56 -5.84 12.43 7.52
C PHE A 56 -5.98 13.69 8.36
N ARG A 57 -5.04 13.86 9.29
CA ARG A 57 -4.83 15.12 10.01
C ARG A 57 -3.36 15.51 9.89
N GLN A 58 -3.09 16.81 9.96
CA GLN A 58 -1.75 17.35 9.93
C GLN A 58 -1.51 18.16 11.20
N ASP A 59 -0.37 17.94 11.83
CA ASP A 59 0.13 18.74 12.93
C ASP A 59 1.54 19.26 12.61
N ARG A 60 2.21 19.85 13.60
CA ARG A 60 3.58 20.38 13.46
C ARG A 60 4.63 19.29 13.15
N ASP A 61 4.33 18.04 13.49
CA ASP A 61 5.24 16.90 13.45
C ASP A 61 4.94 15.99 12.23
N GLY A 62 3.95 16.34 11.39
CA GLY A 62 3.68 15.70 10.11
C GLY A 62 2.22 15.31 9.92
N TYR A 63 2.02 14.17 9.25
CA TYR A 63 0.69 13.65 8.90
C TYR A 63 0.35 12.41 9.72
N GLU A 64 -0.91 12.30 10.12
CA GLU A 64 -1.48 11.08 10.68
C GLU A 64 -2.68 10.66 9.85
N VAL A 65 -2.82 9.35 9.68
CA VAL A 65 -3.87 8.76 8.84
C VAL A 65 -4.71 7.81 9.67
N LEU A 66 -6.02 7.78 9.40
CA LEU A 66 -6.92 6.86 10.07
C LEU A 66 -6.83 5.49 9.39
N ILE A 67 -6.35 4.49 10.12
CA ILE A 67 -6.43 3.09 9.73
C ILE A 67 -7.71 2.53 10.33
N ASP A 68 -8.66 2.19 9.46
CA ASP A 68 -10.00 1.71 9.83
C ASP A 68 -10.16 0.21 9.55
N ASP A 69 -11.40 -0.29 9.69
CA ASP A 69 -11.77 -1.69 9.50
C ASP A 69 -11.59 -2.19 8.06
N ARG A 70 -11.43 -1.30 7.06
CA ARG A 70 -11.15 -1.69 5.67
C ARG A 70 -9.81 -2.39 5.50
N TRP A 71 -8.93 -2.28 6.50
CA TRP A 71 -7.65 -2.98 6.58
C TRP A 71 -7.71 -4.24 7.45
N LYS A 72 -8.92 -4.70 7.83
CA LYS A 72 -9.16 -5.86 8.71
C LYS A 72 -8.54 -5.71 10.12
N MET A 73 -8.40 -4.47 10.57
CA MET A 73 -7.94 -4.14 11.92
C MET A 73 -9.09 -4.26 12.92
N SER A 74 -8.79 -4.66 14.15
CA SER A 74 -9.82 -4.88 15.19
C SER A 74 -10.50 -3.60 15.69
N ALA A 75 -9.84 -2.45 15.55
CA ALA A 75 -10.37 -1.14 15.90
C ALA A 75 -9.68 -0.05 15.08
N PRO A 76 -10.35 1.08 14.81
CA PRO A 76 -9.73 2.20 14.10
C PRO A 76 -8.69 2.92 14.97
N PHE A 77 -7.59 3.37 14.37
CA PHE A 77 -6.56 4.14 15.06
C PHE A 77 -5.85 5.12 14.13
N TRP A 78 -5.33 6.20 14.71
CA TRP A 78 -4.47 7.17 14.02
C TRP A 78 -3.04 6.66 13.99
N LEU A 79 -2.43 6.61 12.81
CA LEU A 79 -1.05 6.20 12.61
C LEU A 79 -0.23 7.32 12.00
N ARG A 80 0.93 7.60 12.61
CA ARG A 80 1.89 8.58 12.10
C ARG A 80 2.51 8.12 10.79
N VAL A 81 2.44 8.97 9.77
CA VAL A 81 3.12 8.75 8.49
C VAL A 81 4.62 9.01 8.68
N PRO A 82 5.49 8.01 8.44
CA PRO A 82 6.93 8.26 8.48
C PRO A 82 7.34 9.20 7.34
N PRO A 83 8.25 10.17 7.58
CA PRO A 83 8.57 11.20 6.59
C PRO A 83 9.14 10.63 5.29
N ASN A 84 9.85 9.51 5.35
CA ASN A 84 10.38 8.81 4.17
C ASN A 84 9.33 8.01 3.37
N ARG A 85 8.05 8.01 3.79
CA ARG A 85 6.93 7.42 3.05
C ARG A 85 6.02 8.46 2.39
N ILE A 86 6.28 9.74 2.64
CA ILE A 86 5.53 10.84 2.03
C ILE A 86 6.02 10.99 0.59
N ILE A 87 5.10 10.82 -0.36
CA ILE A 87 5.36 11.06 -1.78
C ILE A 87 4.95 12.49 -2.10
N ASP A 88 5.92 13.27 -2.54
CA ASP A 88 5.69 14.63 -3.00
C ASP A 88 5.31 14.63 -4.48
N ARG A 89 4.01 14.51 -4.73
CA ARG A 89 3.39 14.56 -6.06
C ARG A 89 2.09 15.35 -6.00
N THR A 90 1.88 16.18 -7.02
CA THR A 90 0.72 17.08 -7.12
C THR A 90 -0.38 16.53 -8.02
N ASP A 91 -0.12 15.46 -8.75
CA ASP A 91 -1.01 14.87 -9.75
C ASP A 91 -1.92 13.77 -9.17
N ASN A 92 -2.27 13.83 -7.88
CA ASN A 92 -3.16 12.86 -7.25
C ASN A 92 -4.61 13.01 -7.75
N PRO A 93 -5.12 12.10 -8.60
CA PRO A 93 -6.42 12.25 -9.25
C PRO A 93 -7.59 11.97 -8.30
N THR A 94 -7.33 11.52 -7.07
CA THR A 94 -8.38 11.13 -6.12
C THR A 94 -8.97 12.31 -5.36
N ASN A 95 -8.31 13.48 -5.39
CA ASN A 95 -8.63 14.66 -4.55
C ASN A 95 -8.69 14.36 -3.04
N ARG A 96 -8.16 13.21 -2.60
CA ARG A 96 -8.11 12.78 -1.20
C ARG A 96 -6.72 12.28 -0.86
N ALA A 97 -6.38 12.23 0.43
CA ALA A 97 -5.16 11.58 0.86
C ALA A 97 -5.23 10.07 0.56
N VAL A 98 -4.15 9.51 0.03
CA VAL A 98 -4.03 8.09 -0.32
C VAL A 98 -2.96 7.46 0.55
N VAL A 99 -3.27 6.32 1.16
CA VAL A 99 -2.33 5.50 1.92
C VAL A 99 -2.27 4.12 1.32
N CYS A 100 -1.05 3.62 1.11
CA CYS A 100 -0.78 2.22 0.89
C CYS A 100 -0.29 1.61 2.21
N PHE A 101 -1.00 0.60 2.73
CA PHE A 101 -0.77 0.04 4.06
C PHE A 101 -0.95 -1.48 4.03
N THR A 102 -0.10 -2.18 4.78
CA THR A 102 -0.36 -3.58 5.14
C THR A 102 -0.15 -3.79 6.64
N PRO A 103 -0.88 -4.71 7.29
CA PRO A 103 -0.69 -4.99 8.71
C PRO A 103 0.75 -5.40 9.07
N GLU A 104 1.46 -6.06 8.16
CA GLU A 104 2.82 -6.58 8.39
C GLU A 104 3.91 -5.52 8.23
N ALA A 105 3.72 -4.58 7.29
CA ALA A 105 4.74 -3.59 6.92
C ALA A 105 4.41 -2.15 7.38
N GLY A 106 3.18 -1.91 7.84
CA GLY A 106 2.69 -0.58 8.17
C GLY A 106 2.48 0.28 6.91
N ILE A 107 2.74 1.59 7.04
CA ILE A 107 2.59 2.54 5.93
C ILE A 107 3.75 2.35 4.95
N LEU A 108 3.39 2.00 3.72
CA LEU A 108 4.34 1.85 2.61
C LEU A 108 4.53 3.17 1.87
N CYS A 109 3.43 3.88 1.60
CA CYS A 109 3.42 5.18 0.94
C CYS A 109 2.21 6.01 1.37
N PHE A 110 2.41 7.33 1.40
CA PHE A 110 1.37 8.33 1.65
C PHE A 110 1.45 9.40 0.56
N VAL A 111 0.33 9.70 -0.08
CA VAL A 111 0.21 10.78 -1.06
C VAL A 111 -0.79 11.81 -0.53
N ARG A 112 -0.39 13.08 -0.54
CA ARG A 112 -1.25 14.21 -0.15
C ARG A 112 -2.43 14.34 -1.12
N PRO A 113 -3.56 14.95 -0.71
CA PRO A 113 -4.55 15.43 -1.67
C PRO A 113 -3.89 16.33 -2.71
N ALA A 114 -4.43 16.40 -3.93
CA ALA A 114 -3.98 17.37 -4.91
C ALA A 114 -4.17 18.79 -4.32
N GLU A 115 -3.09 19.57 -4.28
CA GLU A 115 -3.16 20.99 -3.94
C GLU A 115 -3.81 21.70 -5.15
N SER A 116 -5.01 22.23 -4.95
CA SER A 116 -5.73 23.05 -5.94
C SER A 116 -5.32 24.52 -5.83
#